data_AF-A0A6N8SJJ6-F1
#
_entry.id   AF-A0A6N8SJJ6-F1
#
_cell.length_a   1.000
_cell.length_b   1.000
_cell.length_c   1.000
_cell.angle_alpha   90.00
_cell.angle_beta   90.00
_cell.angle_gamma   90.00
#
_symmetry.space_group_name_H-M   'P 1'
#
loop_
_entity.id
_entity.type
_entity.pdbx_description
1 polymer ?
#
loop_
_entity_poly.entity_id
_entity_poly.type
_entity_poly.pdbx_seq_one_letter_code
_entity_poly.pdbx_strand_id
1 'polypeptide(L)'
;MPTTSLPRSLTFSSWSALAGIAVAPMAQASETREASCHFRRDFGALTRVTAVTIGTPLFDDVFDGLSLPVRFYGGQHHRDCLHFQIDYHSPSITETYESTAMNARQIEAFQAVMTTGSLTRAGERMLISQPAVSQLVAQFERSCGFSLFERTGNKIVPTREAEALFIEVQRMFTGVGQISRVATALRDRTWGSLSIAAFPAIARRVVPEIMWGFCKDRPETRIRVESMRSRGMIDAAAAQQIDIGLSVLPSDRPEVECTLLHSLRGVCILPLGHPLAAQETVRATDMADQDFVSLGPQDQTRFMVDRIFDQQGLSRRLRIEVGQAETAFTFVAAGAGIAVIDPVSAYNNRGAGIVIRRFEPAVHFDIWLLRPKVVRPFNLIDAALDFIVERLKQFAVLCEALPDLPVPDRPPLLSETFLHLLRRQNHAP
;
A
#
# COMPACT_ATOMS: atom_id res chain seq x y z
N MET A 1 -5.75 5.94 -29.57
CA MET A 1 -4.29 5.85 -29.85
C MET A 1 -4.10 5.82 -31.36
N PRO A 2 -3.14 6.57 -31.92
CA PRO A 2 -3.05 6.77 -33.36
C PRO A 2 -2.53 5.51 -34.06
N THR A 3 -3.13 5.19 -35.21
CA THR A 3 -2.69 4.19 -36.16
C THR A 3 -1.43 4.67 -36.88
N THR A 4 -0.26 4.15 -36.51
CA THR A 4 0.99 4.33 -37.25
C THR A 4 0.98 3.43 -38.50
N SER A 5 0.92 4.05 -39.68
CA SER A 5 1.15 3.39 -40.97
C SER A 5 2.64 3.11 -41.16
N LEU A 6 3.04 1.83 -41.25
CA LEU A 6 4.39 1.45 -41.66
C LEU A 6 4.56 1.64 -43.19
N PRO A 7 5.76 2.05 -43.66
CA PRO A 7 6.02 2.28 -45.09
C PRO A 7 5.99 0.98 -45.90
N ARG A 8 5.56 1.08 -47.17
CA ARG A 8 5.32 -0.07 -48.07
C ARG A 8 6.59 -0.75 -48.61
N SER A 9 7.78 -0.27 -48.28
CA SER A 9 9.05 -0.92 -48.59
C SER A 9 10.06 -0.60 -47.49
N LEU A 10 10.70 -1.64 -46.95
CA LEU A 10 11.79 -1.53 -45.97
C LEU A 10 13.01 -2.27 -46.54
N THR A 11 14.18 -1.68 -46.35
CA THR A 11 15.45 -2.33 -46.70
C THR A 11 15.74 -3.47 -45.71
N PHE A 12 16.47 -4.50 -46.14
CA PHE A 12 16.73 -5.71 -45.33
C PHE A 12 17.37 -5.40 -43.96
N SER A 13 18.24 -4.39 -43.90
CA SER A 13 18.86 -3.92 -42.66
C SER A 13 17.87 -3.31 -41.66
N SER A 14 16.84 -2.61 -42.14
CA SER A 14 15.83 -1.99 -41.27
C SER A 14 14.81 -3.01 -40.73
N TRP A 15 14.65 -4.16 -41.40
CA TRP A 15 13.84 -5.27 -40.90
C TRP A 15 14.55 -6.07 -39.80
N SER A 16 15.86 -6.31 -39.91
CA SER A 16 16.65 -7.04 -38.90
C SER A 16 16.58 -6.38 -37.51
N ALA A 17 16.56 -5.04 -37.47
CA ALA A 17 16.43 -4.26 -36.24
C ALA A 17 15.01 -4.29 -35.65
N LEU A 18 13.96 -4.40 -36.48
CA LEU A 18 12.56 -4.49 -36.04
C LEU A 18 12.19 -5.88 -35.52
N ALA A 19 12.87 -6.93 -35.99
CA ALA A 19 12.62 -8.32 -35.61
C ALA A 19 13.52 -8.84 -34.48
N GLY A 20 14.49 -8.05 -34.00
CA GLY A 20 15.43 -8.46 -32.94
C GLY A 20 16.40 -9.57 -33.35
N ILE A 21 16.67 -9.72 -34.65
CA ILE A 21 17.54 -10.76 -35.20
C ILE A 21 18.98 -10.22 -35.24
N ALA A 22 19.91 -10.87 -34.53
CA ALA A 22 21.34 -10.55 -34.63
C ALA A 22 21.91 -11.06 -35.97
N VAL A 23 22.41 -10.16 -36.80
CA VAL A 23 23.06 -10.50 -38.08
C VAL A 23 24.57 -10.45 -37.90
N ALA A 24 25.28 -11.54 -38.17
CA ALA A 24 26.74 -11.54 -38.22
C ALA A 24 27.22 -10.67 -39.40
N PRO A 25 28.30 -9.88 -39.26
CA PRO A 25 28.73 -9.00 -40.34
C PRO A 25 29.34 -9.82 -41.48
N MET A 26 28.66 -9.88 -42.63
CA MET A 26 29.26 -10.42 -43.86
C MET A 26 30.29 -9.43 -44.40
N ALA A 27 31.56 -9.83 -44.36
CA ALA A 27 32.62 -9.21 -45.14
C ALA A 27 32.45 -9.56 -46.62
N GLN A 28 32.57 -8.54 -47.48
CA GLN A 28 32.74 -8.64 -48.94
C GLN A 28 31.61 -9.31 -49.73
N ALA A 29 30.62 -8.50 -50.15
CA ALA A 29 29.87 -8.76 -51.38
C ALA A 29 29.46 -7.42 -52.01
N SER A 30 30.25 -6.95 -52.97
CA SER A 30 29.88 -5.86 -53.87
C SER A 30 28.84 -6.37 -54.86
N GLU A 31 27.67 -5.72 -54.90
CA GLU A 31 26.48 -5.96 -55.75
C GLU A 31 25.29 -6.57 -55.00
N THR A 32 24.52 -5.70 -54.34
CA THR A 32 23.19 -6.01 -53.82
C THR A 32 22.15 -5.48 -54.80
N ARG A 33 21.46 -6.35 -55.55
CA ARG A 33 20.21 -5.99 -56.25
C ARG A 33 19.04 -6.15 -55.29
N GLU A 34 18.12 -5.18 -55.31
CA GLU A 34 17.02 -5.00 -54.35
C GLU A 34 16.15 -6.26 -54.15
N ALA A 35 16.04 -6.73 -52.90
CA ALA A 35 15.03 -7.69 -52.50
C ALA A 35 13.71 -6.95 -52.24
N SER A 36 12.63 -7.35 -52.91
CA SER A 36 11.29 -6.77 -52.76
C SER A 36 10.35 -7.79 -52.10
N CYS A 37 9.73 -7.42 -50.97
CA CYS A 37 8.71 -8.22 -50.27
C CYS A 37 7.34 -7.55 -50.39
N HIS A 38 6.31 -8.30 -50.80
CA HIS A 38 4.92 -7.82 -50.85
C HIS A 38 4.08 -8.48 -49.76
N PHE A 39 3.44 -7.66 -48.90
CA PHE A 39 2.57 -8.15 -47.82
C PHE A 39 1.10 -8.03 -48.20
N ARG A 40 0.32 -9.09 -47.95
CA ARG A 40 -1.15 -9.06 -47.95
C ARG A 40 -1.65 -9.47 -46.58
N ARG A 41 -2.45 -8.63 -45.93
CA ARG A 41 -2.96 -8.85 -44.57
C ARG A 41 -4.41 -9.32 -44.68
N ASP A 42 -4.66 -10.61 -44.45
CA ASP A 42 -6.02 -11.16 -44.30
C ASP A 42 -6.33 -11.29 -42.80
N PHE A 43 -7.47 -10.74 -42.37
CA PHE A 43 -7.88 -10.78 -40.96
C PHE A 43 -8.39 -12.18 -40.59
N GLY A 44 -7.52 -12.98 -39.96
CA GLY A 44 -7.83 -14.26 -39.32
C GLY A 44 -6.59 -15.14 -39.13
N ALA A 45 -6.12 -15.29 -37.88
CA ALA A 45 -5.13 -16.22 -37.27
C ALA A 45 -3.88 -16.74 -38.02
N LEU A 46 -3.67 -16.48 -39.31
CA LEU A 46 -2.53 -16.94 -40.10
C LEU A 46 -2.03 -15.79 -40.95
N THR A 47 -0.87 -15.23 -40.60
CA THR A 47 -0.20 -14.26 -41.46
C THR A 47 0.56 -15.04 -42.54
N ARG A 48 0.00 -15.13 -43.76
CA ARG A 48 0.72 -15.68 -44.92
C ARG A 48 1.70 -14.64 -45.46
N VAL A 49 2.97 -15.04 -45.63
CA VAL A 49 3.95 -14.30 -46.42
C VAL A 49 4.10 -15.01 -47.75
N THR A 50 3.79 -14.32 -48.86
CA THR A 50 3.97 -14.87 -50.20
C THR A 50 5.13 -14.15 -50.89
N ALA A 51 6.18 -14.94 -51.17
CA ALA A 51 7.36 -14.65 -51.99
C ALA A 51 8.49 -13.80 -51.38
N VAL A 52 9.67 -14.42 -51.30
CA VAL A 52 10.98 -13.76 -51.18
C VAL A 52 11.75 -14.10 -52.46
N THR A 53 12.15 -13.08 -53.23
CA THR A 53 13.02 -13.27 -54.40
C THR A 53 14.47 -12.96 -54.01
N ILE A 54 15.34 -13.96 -54.03
CA ILE A 54 16.79 -13.78 -53.83
C ILE A 54 17.47 -14.08 -55.16
N GLY A 55 18.22 -13.11 -55.69
CA GLY A 55 18.99 -13.26 -56.91
C GLY A 55 20.48 -13.38 -56.63
N THR A 56 20.97 -14.58 -56.28
CA THR A 56 22.38 -15.00 -56.41
C THR A 56 22.52 -16.53 -56.25
N PRO A 57 23.60 -17.17 -56.77
CA PRO A 57 23.69 -18.62 -56.94
C PRO A 57 24.38 -19.39 -55.78
N LEU A 58 24.53 -18.82 -54.59
CA LEU A 58 25.18 -19.49 -53.44
C LEU A 58 24.13 -19.83 -52.38
N PHE A 59 23.63 -21.07 -52.45
CA PHE A 59 22.46 -21.52 -51.70
C PHE A 59 22.76 -22.14 -50.32
N ASP A 60 23.98 -22.60 -50.07
CA ASP A 60 24.24 -23.49 -48.92
C ASP A 60 24.77 -22.78 -47.65
N ASP A 61 25.37 -21.59 -47.73
CA ASP A 61 26.04 -20.96 -46.56
C ASP A 61 25.17 -19.97 -45.76
N VAL A 62 23.94 -19.65 -46.19
CA VAL A 62 23.14 -18.57 -45.57
C VAL A 62 22.28 -19.05 -44.39
N PHE A 63 22.01 -20.35 -44.26
CA PHE A 63 20.96 -20.84 -43.35
C PHE A 63 21.42 -21.77 -42.20
N ASP A 64 22.70 -22.13 -42.12
CA ASP A 64 23.23 -23.01 -41.06
C ASP A 64 23.30 -22.36 -39.66
N GLY A 65 22.93 -21.08 -39.53
CA GLY A 65 22.92 -20.33 -38.27
C GLY A 65 21.53 -19.98 -37.70
N LEU A 66 20.43 -20.30 -38.38
CA LEU A 66 19.09 -19.86 -37.98
C LEU A 66 18.28 -20.99 -37.32
N SER A 67 18.38 -21.09 -35.99
CA SER A 67 17.47 -21.89 -35.18
C SER A 67 16.13 -21.18 -34.99
N LEU A 68 15.30 -21.15 -36.04
CA LEU A 68 13.89 -20.70 -36.01
C LEU A 68 12.96 -21.83 -36.49
N PRO A 69 11.70 -21.90 -36.03
CA PRO A 69 10.77 -22.96 -36.38
C PRO A 69 10.12 -22.65 -37.74
N VAL A 70 10.88 -22.82 -38.83
CA VAL A 70 10.39 -22.57 -40.18
C VAL A 70 10.39 -23.88 -40.97
N ARG A 71 9.24 -24.25 -41.55
CA ARG A 71 9.15 -25.36 -42.52
C ARG A 71 9.04 -24.80 -43.93
N PHE A 72 9.88 -25.31 -44.83
CA PHE A 72 9.86 -24.97 -46.25
C PHE A 72 9.07 -26.02 -47.04
N TYR A 73 8.21 -25.60 -47.96
CA TYR A 73 7.49 -26.49 -48.88
C TYR A 73 7.71 -26.06 -50.34
N GLY A 74 8.18 -27.01 -51.16
CA GLY A 74 8.13 -27.04 -52.64
C GLY A 74 8.51 -25.77 -53.41
N GLY A 75 9.67 -25.78 -54.08
CA GLY A 75 10.06 -24.71 -55.01
C GLY A 75 9.57 -24.97 -56.44
N GLN A 76 8.99 -23.96 -57.08
CA GLN A 76 8.85 -23.93 -58.55
C GLN A 76 9.76 -22.86 -59.15
N HIS A 77 10.58 -23.26 -60.13
CA HIS A 77 11.47 -22.37 -60.86
C HIS A 77 10.73 -21.67 -61.99
N HIS A 78 10.80 -20.34 -62.03
CA HIS A 78 10.43 -19.59 -63.22
C HIS A 78 11.33 -18.35 -63.37
N ARG A 79 12.02 -18.25 -64.52
CA ARG A 79 12.84 -17.10 -64.96
C ARG A 79 13.65 -16.44 -63.81
N ASP A 80 14.71 -17.12 -63.40
CA ASP A 80 15.74 -16.63 -62.45
C ASP A 80 15.25 -16.23 -61.06
N CYS A 81 14.04 -16.65 -60.66
CA CYS A 81 13.48 -16.41 -59.33
C CYS A 81 13.01 -17.72 -58.69
N LEU A 82 13.44 -17.96 -57.44
CA LEU A 82 12.91 -19.03 -56.58
C LEU A 82 11.83 -18.47 -55.67
N HIS A 83 10.62 -19.03 -55.75
CA HIS A 83 9.53 -18.69 -54.84
C HIS A 83 9.48 -19.71 -53.69
N PHE A 84 9.66 -19.24 -52.47
CA PHE A 84 9.44 -20.03 -51.25
C PHE A 84 8.14 -19.61 -50.57
N GLN A 85 7.38 -20.60 -50.12
CA GLN A 85 6.28 -20.41 -49.20
C GLN A 85 6.81 -20.61 -47.77
N ILE A 86 6.71 -19.57 -46.95
CA ILE A 86 7.15 -19.59 -45.55
C ILE A 86 5.90 -19.44 -44.69
N ASP A 87 5.54 -20.52 -43.98
CA ASP A 87 4.52 -20.43 -42.93
C ASP A 87 5.21 -19.93 -41.65
N TYR A 88 4.99 -18.66 -41.32
CA TYR A 88 5.34 -18.13 -40.00
C TYR A 88 4.24 -18.52 -39.01
N HIS A 89 4.50 -19.52 -38.19
CA HIS A 89 3.72 -19.68 -36.95
C HIS A 89 4.19 -18.58 -36.00
N SER A 90 3.38 -17.52 -35.86
CA SER A 90 3.46 -16.69 -34.66
C SER A 90 3.17 -17.65 -33.51
N PRO A 91 4.11 -17.89 -32.58
CA PRO A 91 3.77 -18.66 -31.40
C PRO A 91 2.57 -17.97 -30.75
N SER A 92 1.54 -18.76 -30.46
CA SER A 92 0.42 -18.27 -29.69
C SER A 92 0.97 -17.77 -28.34
N ILE A 93 0.38 -16.72 -27.76
CA ILE A 93 0.79 -16.16 -26.46
C ILE A 93 0.92 -17.25 -25.37
N THR A 94 0.25 -18.38 -25.56
CA THR A 94 0.27 -19.56 -24.70
C THR A 94 1.59 -20.36 -24.75
N GLU A 95 2.22 -20.54 -25.91
CA GLU A 95 3.38 -21.44 -26.06
C GLU A 95 4.68 -20.85 -25.49
N THR A 96 4.83 -19.52 -25.49
CA THR A 96 6.00 -18.85 -24.90
C THR A 96 5.97 -18.85 -23.37
N TYR A 97 4.81 -19.11 -22.75
CA TYR A 97 4.64 -19.09 -21.29
C TYR A 97 4.92 -20.45 -20.62
N GLU A 98 4.94 -21.57 -21.34
CA GLU A 98 4.97 -22.89 -20.69
C GLU A 98 6.35 -23.29 -20.10
N SER A 99 7.45 -22.61 -20.44
CA SER A 99 8.78 -22.99 -19.95
C SER A 99 9.26 -22.23 -18.70
N THR A 100 8.57 -21.17 -18.25
CA THR A 100 9.01 -20.36 -17.09
C THR A 100 7.85 -19.76 -16.27
N ALA A 101 6.59 -20.09 -16.57
CA ALA A 101 5.46 -19.50 -15.85
C ALA A 101 5.33 -20.03 -14.42
N MET A 102 5.60 -19.16 -13.44
CA MET A 102 5.21 -19.39 -12.05
C MET A 102 3.69 -19.58 -11.95
N ASN A 103 3.25 -20.65 -11.29
CA ASN A 103 1.83 -20.95 -11.14
C ASN A 103 1.27 -20.31 -9.85
N ALA A 104 0.09 -19.68 -9.93
CA ALA A 104 -0.58 -19.08 -8.77
C ALA A 104 -0.72 -20.05 -7.58
N ARG A 105 -0.95 -21.34 -7.83
CA ARG A 105 -1.07 -22.37 -6.78
C ARG A 105 0.26 -22.74 -6.12
N GLN A 106 1.37 -22.59 -6.85
CA GLN A 106 2.73 -22.74 -6.29
C GLN A 106 3.05 -21.56 -5.38
N ILE A 107 2.70 -20.35 -5.82
CA ILE A 107 2.85 -19.11 -5.03
C ILE A 107 1.99 -19.16 -3.75
N GLU A 108 0.77 -19.70 -3.84
CA GLU A 108 -0.11 -19.94 -2.69
C GLU A 108 0.49 -20.92 -1.68
N ALA A 109 1.07 -22.02 -2.16
CA ALA A 109 1.74 -22.99 -1.30
C ALA A 109 2.94 -22.38 -0.56
N PHE A 110 3.77 -21.61 -1.27
CA PHE A 110 4.86 -20.85 -0.68
C PHE A 110 4.35 -19.88 0.40
N GLN A 111 3.33 -19.07 0.11
CA GLN A 111 2.72 -18.14 1.06
C GLN A 111 2.19 -18.86 2.32
N ALA A 112 1.54 -20.00 2.13
CA ALA A 112 0.97 -20.77 3.22
C ALA A 112 2.06 -21.33 4.15
N VAL A 113 3.17 -21.81 3.58
CA VAL A 113 4.32 -22.29 4.36
C VAL A 113 5.03 -21.15 5.08
N MET A 114 5.27 -20.02 4.41
CA MET A 114 5.85 -18.81 5.03
C MET A 114 5.00 -18.31 6.21
N THR A 115 3.67 -18.34 6.08
CA THR A 115 2.76 -17.85 7.13
C THR A 115 2.67 -18.82 8.32
N THR A 116 2.68 -20.13 8.07
CA THR A 116 2.43 -21.15 9.11
C THR A 116 3.69 -21.73 9.73
N GLY A 117 4.85 -21.57 9.08
CA GLY A 117 6.11 -22.20 9.44
C GLY A 117 6.09 -23.74 9.38
N SER A 118 5.09 -24.33 8.71
CA SER A 118 4.89 -25.78 8.70
C SER A 118 4.20 -26.25 7.42
N LEU A 119 4.81 -27.23 6.75
CA LEU A 119 4.20 -27.88 5.58
C LEU A 119 2.86 -28.56 5.91
N THR A 120 2.72 -29.13 7.11
CA THR A 120 1.48 -29.79 7.55
C THR A 120 0.35 -28.78 7.73
N ARG A 121 0.59 -27.69 8.50
CA ARG A 121 -0.41 -26.63 8.71
C ARG A 121 -0.74 -25.87 7.43
N ALA A 122 0.24 -25.71 6.54
CA ALA A 122 0.00 -25.17 5.20
C ALA A 122 -0.96 -26.07 4.40
N GLY A 123 -0.80 -27.39 4.48
CA GLY A 123 -1.70 -28.36 3.82
C GLY A 123 -3.11 -28.30 4.36
N GLU A 124 -3.27 -28.25 5.69
CA GLU A 124 -4.57 -28.04 6.34
C GLU A 124 -5.25 -26.75 5.85
N ARG A 125 -4.50 -25.63 5.78
CA ARG A 125 -5.02 -24.34 5.31
C ARG A 125 -5.43 -24.37 3.84
N MET A 126 -4.69 -25.10 3.01
CA MET A 126 -4.95 -25.23 1.57
C MET A 126 -5.91 -26.39 1.24
N LEU A 127 -6.39 -27.13 2.24
CA LEU A 127 -7.22 -28.33 2.08
C LEU A 127 -6.60 -29.39 1.15
N ILE A 128 -5.29 -29.58 1.25
CA ILE A 128 -4.53 -30.60 0.50
C ILE A 128 -3.54 -31.33 1.42
N SER A 129 -3.04 -32.48 0.96
CA SER A 129 -2.07 -33.26 1.74
C SER A 129 -0.72 -32.55 1.87
N GLN A 130 -0.01 -32.81 2.97
CA GLN A 130 1.33 -32.27 3.20
C GLN A 130 2.32 -32.59 2.05
N PRO A 131 2.34 -33.81 1.46
CA PRO A 131 3.18 -34.09 0.29
C PRO A 131 2.83 -33.23 -0.92
N ALA A 132 1.56 -32.91 -1.14
CA ALA A 132 1.14 -32.04 -2.25
C ALA A 132 1.65 -30.61 -2.06
N VAL A 133 1.59 -30.06 -0.83
CA VAL A 133 2.21 -28.75 -0.52
C VAL A 133 3.72 -28.79 -0.75
N SER A 134 4.40 -29.83 -0.27
CA SER A 134 5.84 -29.98 -0.45
C SER A 134 6.23 -30.01 -1.93
N GLN A 135 5.42 -30.66 -2.76
CA GLN A 135 5.64 -30.73 -4.20
C GLN A 135 5.42 -29.37 -4.89
N LEU A 136 4.38 -28.63 -4.51
CA LEU A 136 4.11 -27.29 -5.03
C LEU A 136 5.23 -26.30 -4.67
N VAL A 137 5.74 -26.36 -3.44
CA VAL A 137 6.89 -25.54 -3.01
C VAL A 137 8.15 -25.91 -3.80
N ALA A 138 8.46 -27.21 -3.94
CA ALA A 138 9.64 -27.63 -4.70
C ALA A 138 9.55 -27.26 -6.19
N GLN A 139 8.34 -27.24 -6.77
CA GLN A 139 8.13 -26.72 -8.12
C GLN A 139 8.37 -25.21 -8.18
N PHE A 140 7.91 -24.46 -7.17
CA PHE A 140 8.15 -23.03 -7.08
C PHE A 140 9.64 -22.70 -6.99
N GLU A 141 10.38 -23.40 -6.13
CA GLU A 141 11.85 -23.27 -6.01
C GLU A 141 12.56 -23.54 -7.34
N ARG A 142 12.10 -24.54 -8.11
CA ARG A 142 12.62 -24.81 -9.47
C ARG A 142 12.33 -23.66 -10.44
N SER A 143 11.13 -23.08 -10.39
CA SER A 143 10.79 -21.91 -11.21
C SER A 143 11.58 -20.66 -10.81
N CYS A 144 11.89 -20.50 -9.53
CA CYS A 144 12.72 -19.40 -9.02
C CYS A 144 14.22 -19.61 -9.32
N GLY A 145 14.68 -20.85 -9.41
CA GLY A 145 16.09 -21.20 -9.61
C GLY A 145 16.94 -21.20 -8.33
N PHE A 146 16.31 -21.09 -7.15
CA PHE A 146 16.97 -21.10 -5.84
C PHE A 146 16.06 -21.73 -4.77
N SER A 147 16.69 -22.17 -3.67
CA SER A 147 15.96 -22.73 -2.52
C SER A 147 15.32 -21.61 -1.70
N LEU A 148 14.05 -21.79 -1.36
CA LEU A 148 13.27 -20.87 -0.54
C LEU A 148 13.24 -21.34 0.91
N PHE A 149 13.46 -22.63 1.15
CA PHE A 149 13.48 -23.19 2.49
C PHE A 149 14.67 -24.10 2.72
N GLU A 150 15.19 -24.04 3.94
CA GLU A 150 16.19 -24.96 4.47
C GLU A 150 15.57 -25.85 5.54
N ARG A 151 16.17 -27.02 5.74
CA ARG A 151 15.80 -27.92 6.84
C ARG A 151 16.84 -27.85 7.94
N THR A 152 16.42 -27.37 9.10
CA THR A 152 17.23 -27.40 10.33
C THR A 152 16.58 -28.37 11.31
N GLY A 153 17.08 -29.61 11.34
CA GLY A 153 16.46 -30.70 12.10
C GLY A 153 15.06 -31.01 11.58
N ASN A 154 14.05 -30.96 12.46
CA ASN A 154 12.65 -31.20 12.10
C ASN A 154 11.88 -29.91 11.72
N LYS A 155 12.57 -28.78 11.56
CA LYS A 155 11.96 -27.49 11.23
C LYS A 155 12.32 -27.05 9.82
N ILE A 156 11.34 -26.49 9.14
CA ILE A 156 11.52 -25.78 7.88
C ILE A 156 11.77 -24.31 8.20
N VAL A 157 12.86 -23.76 7.68
CA VAL A 157 13.30 -22.39 7.94
C VAL A 157 13.38 -21.64 6.61
N PRO A 158 12.77 -20.45 6.46
CA PRO A 158 12.87 -19.68 5.23
C PRO A 158 14.29 -19.14 5.01
N THR A 159 14.71 -19.08 3.75
CA THR A 159 15.94 -18.40 3.34
C THR A 159 15.76 -16.88 3.28
N ARG A 160 16.86 -16.12 3.16
CA ARG A 160 16.79 -14.67 2.96
C ARG A 160 16.05 -14.31 1.67
N GLU A 161 16.26 -15.10 0.62
CA GLU A 161 15.60 -14.98 -0.67
C GLU A 161 14.09 -15.21 -0.53
N ALA A 162 13.67 -16.18 0.29
CA ALA A 162 12.27 -16.40 0.60
C ALA A 162 11.64 -15.25 1.38
N GLU A 163 12.32 -14.67 2.37
CA GLU A 163 11.83 -13.49 3.09
C GLU A 163 11.62 -12.30 2.14
N ALA A 164 12.57 -12.05 1.23
CA ALA A 164 12.45 -11.01 0.22
C ALA A 164 11.30 -11.28 -0.76
N LEU A 165 11.19 -12.50 -1.28
CA LEU A 165 10.14 -12.88 -2.23
C LEU A 165 8.75 -12.87 -1.59
N PHE A 166 8.65 -13.18 -0.29
CA PHE A 166 7.40 -13.18 0.44
C PHE A 166 6.73 -11.80 0.48
N ILE A 167 7.51 -10.72 0.53
CA ILE A 167 7.00 -9.34 0.46
C ILE A 167 6.24 -9.12 -0.85
N GLU A 168 6.80 -9.55 -1.98
CA GLU A 168 6.16 -9.38 -3.30
C GLU A 168 4.94 -10.30 -3.46
N VAL A 169 5.02 -11.53 -2.94
CA VAL A 169 3.89 -12.46 -2.92
C VAL A 169 2.71 -11.91 -2.10
N GLN A 170 2.99 -11.27 -0.96
CA GLN A 170 1.96 -10.61 -0.15
C GLN A 170 1.26 -9.48 -0.91
N ARG A 171 2.00 -8.71 -1.72
CA ARG A 171 1.42 -7.66 -2.58
C ARG A 171 0.52 -8.26 -3.67
N MET A 172 0.93 -9.35 -4.31
CA MET A 172 0.13 -10.02 -5.34
C MET A 172 -1.22 -10.49 -4.78
N PHE A 173 -1.22 -11.23 -3.66
CA PHE A 173 -2.47 -11.71 -3.04
C PHE A 173 -3.36 -10.57 -2.57
N THR A 174 -2.77 -9.47 -2.13
CA THR A 174 -3.49 -8.24 -1.81
C THR A 174 -4.22 -7.68 -3.05
N GLY A 175 -3.57 -7.65 -4.20
CA GLY A 175 -4.18 -7.24 -5.47
C GLY A 175 -5.33 -8.16 -5.91
N VAL A 176 -5.17 -9.48 -5.79
CA VAL A 176 -6.26 -10.45 -6.07
C VAL A 176 -7.46 -10.23 -5.14
N GLY A 177 -7.21 -9.98 -3.85
CA GLY A 177 -8.25 -9.63 -2.89
C GLY A 177 -8.98 -8.33 -3.27
N GLN A 178 -8.27 -7.35 -3.82
CA GLN A 178 -8.88 -6.12 -4.33
C GLN A 178 -9.81 -6.38 -5.52
N ILE A 179 -9.37 -7.18 -6.50
CA ILE A 179 -10.19 -7.54 -7.67
C ILE A 179 -11.50 -8.21 -7.21
N SER A 180 -11.41 -9.15 -6.26
CA SER A 180 -12.59 -9.83 -5.69
C SER A 180 -13.54 -8.86 -4.98
N ARG A 181 -13.01 -7.89 -4.22
CA ARG A 181 -13.82 -6.83 -3.59
C ARG A 181 -14.50 -5.94 -4.62
N VAL A 182 -13.79 -5.54 -5.69
CA VAL A 182 -14.38 -4.74 -6.77
C VAL A 182 -15.47 -5.53 -7.49
N ALA A 183 -15.21 -6.77 -7.87
CA ALA A 183 -16.20 -7.62 -8.53
C ALA A 183 -17.46 -7.83 -7.69
N THR A 184 -17.28 -8.05 -6.38
CA THR A 184 -18.38 -8.12 -5.41
C THR A 184 -19.15 -6.80 -5.34
N ALA A 185 -18.45 -5.66 -5.26
CA ALA A 185 -19.10 -4.36 -5.19
C ALA A 185 -19.88 -4.01 -6.47
N LEU A 186 -19.36 -4.39 -7.64
CA LEU A 186 -20.04 -4.25 -8.93
C LEU A 186 -21.29 -5.12 -9.01
N ARG A 187 -21.21 -6.39 -8.55
CA ARG A 187 -22.33 -7.34 -8.54
C ARG A 187 -23.45 -6.88 -7.61
N ASP A 188 -23.09 -6.49 -6.40
CA ASP A 188 -24.06 -6.21 -5.32
C ASP A 188 -24.62 -4.77 -5.42
N ARG A 189 -24.23 -4.03 -6.47
CA ARG A 189 -24.53 -2.60 -6.66
C ARG A 189 -24.23 -1.76 -5.41
N THR A 190 -23.23 -2.17 -4.64
CA THR A 190 -22.78 -1.44 -3.44
C THR A 190 -21.83 -0.32 -3.85
N TRP A 191 -22.36 0.58 -4.67
CA TRP A 191 -21.77 1.89 -4.99
C TRP A 191 -21.79 2.85 -3.78
N GLY A 192 -22.23 2.34 -2.61
CA GLY A 192 -22.44 3.06 -1.35
C GLY A 192 -21.49 2.65 -0.20
N SER A 193 -20.45 1.86 -0.43
CA SER A 193 -19.54 1.43 0.65
C SER A 193 -18.26 2.26 0.72
N LEU A 194 -17.93 2.79 1.90
CA LEU A 194 -16.72 3.56 2.17
C LEU A 194 -15.83 2.83 3.18
N SER A 195 -14.57 2.59 2.84
CA SER A 195 -13.57 1.97 3.72
C SER A 195 -12.60 3.03 4.26
N ILE A 196 -12.69 3.30 5.56
CA ILE A 196 -11.87 4.28 6.28
C ILE A 196 -10.92 3.53 7.20
N ALA A 197 -9.63 3.86 7.15
CA ALA A 197 -8.71 3.52 8.23
C ALA A 197 -8.27 4.79 8.96
N ALA A 198 -8.12 4.68 10.28
CA ALA A 198 -7.69 5.82 11.08
C ALA A 198 -6.75 5.37 12.21
N PHE A 199 -5.84 6.27 12.61
CA PHE A 199 -4.97 6.06 13.75
C PHE A 199 -5.83 5.82 15.01
N PRO A 200 -5.45 4.93 15.95
CA PRO A 200 -6.35 4.47 17.00
C PRO A 200 -7.10 5.57 17.77
N ALA A 201 -6.43 6.67 18.14
CA ALA A 201 -7.07 7.81 18.79
C ALA A 201 -8.15 8.45 17.90
N ILE A 202 -7.84 8.73 16.63
CA ILE A 202 -8.76 9.32 15.65
C ILE A 202 -9.93 8.37 15.35
N ALA A 203 -9.62 7.09 15.11
CA ALA A 203 -10.62 6.05 14.81
C ALA A 203 -11.65 5.89 15.91
N ARG A 204 -11.25 6.06 17.17
CA ARG A 204 -12.11 5.91 18.34
C ARG A 204 -12.85 7.20 18.69
N ARG A 205 -12.17 8.34 18.67
CA ARG A 205 -12.67 9.60 19.24
C ARG A 205 -13.32 10.52 18.23
N VAL A 206 -12.96 10.40 16.95
CA VAL A 206 -13.33 11.38 15.92
C VAL A 206 -14.20 10.75 14.84
N VAL A 207 -13.73 9.65 14.24
CA VAL A 207 -14.40 9.01 13.11
C VAL A 207 -15.87 8.64 13.42
N PRO A 208 -16.24 8.07 14.58
CA PRO A 208 -17.61 7.67 14.82
C PRO A 208 -18.60 8.85 14.82
N GLU A 209 -18.21 9.99 15.41
CA GLU A 209 -19.05 11.19 15.47
C GLU A 209 -19.23 11.81 14.09
N ILE A 210 -18.12 11.98 13.36
CA ILE A 210 -18.14 12.52 11.99
C ILE A 210 -18.98 11.60 11.09
N MET A 211 -18.65 10.31 11.06
CA MET A 211 -19.27 9.42 10.08
C MET A 211 -20.72 9.08 10.41
N TRP A 212 -21.12 9.10 11.69
CA TRP A 212 -22.54 9.01 12.04
C TRP A 212 -23.33 10.20 11.50
N GLY A 213 -22.79 11.42 11.62
CA GLY A 213 -23.38 12.62 11.02
C GLY A 213 -23.52 12.51 9.49
N PHE A 214 -22.55 11.90 8.82
CA PHE A 214 -22.59 11.67 7.37
C PHE A 214 -23.64 10.63 6.94
N CYS A 215 -23.76 9.54 7.70
CA CYS A 215 -24.70 8.44 7.43
C CYS A 215 -26.16 8.78 7.73
N LYS A 216 -26.42 9.70 8.67
CA LYS A 216 -27.77 10.01 9.16
C LYS A 216 -28.76 10.31 8.03
N ASP A 217 -28.31 11.05 7.03
CA ASP A 217 -29.13 11.45 5.87
C ASP A 217 -28.90 10.55 4.64
N ARG A 218 -28.16 9.45 4.80
CA ARG A 218 -27.77 8.52 3.73
C ARG A 218 -27.87 7.05 4.17
N PRO A 219 -29.09 6.50 4.40
CA PRO A 219 -29.28 5.19 5.02
C PRO A 219 -28.74 4.00 4.21
N GLU A 220 -28.54 4.16 2.91
CA GLU A 220 -27.94 3.16 2.01
C GLU A 220 -26.40 3.09 2.12
N THR A 221 -25.78 4.06 2.80
CA THR A 221 -24.31 4.14 2.92
C THR A 221 -23.80 3.11 3.92
N ARG A 222 -22.82 2.31 3.48
CA ARG A 222 -22.13 1.35 4.34
C ARG A 222 -20.74 1.88 4.62
N ILE A 223 -20.35 1.94 5.89
CA ILE A 223 -19.02 2.39 6.27
C ILE A 223 -18.31 1.26 6.99
N ARG A 224 -17.10 0.96 6.55
CA ARG A 224 -16.15 0.12 7.27
C ARG A 224 -15.09 1.03 7.86
N VAL A 225 -14.94 1.00 9.19
CA VAL A 225 -13.88 1.74 9.89
C VAL A 225 -12.89 0.74 10.47
N GLU A 226 -11.61 0.92 10.19
CA GLU A 226 -10.53 0.08 10.70
C GLU A 226 -9.52 0.92 11.52
N SER A 227 -9.18 0.44 12.71
CA SER A 227 -8.17 1.07 13.55
C SER A 227 -6.81 0.48 13.22
N MET A 228 -5.87 1.33 12.78
CA MET A 228 -4.58 0.87 12.28
C MET A 228 -3.47 1.89 12.56
N ARG A 229 -2.25 1.42 12.82
CA ARG A 229 -1.07 2.31 12.91
C ARG A 229 -0.72 2.88 11.53
N SER A 230 -0.15 4.09 11.51
CA SER A 230 0.14 4.85 10.29
C SER A 230 0.91 4.05 9.23
N ARG A 231 1.94 3.28 9.60
CA ARG A 231 2.72 2.48 8.64
C ARG A 231 1.87 1.43 7.90
N GLY A 232 1.07 0.66 8.65
CA GLY A 232 0.16 -0.30 8.04
C GLY A 232 -0.90 0.39 7.18
N MET A 233 -1.34 1.59 7.57
CA MET A 233 -2.34 2.36 6.82
C MET A 233 -1.78 2.87 5.49
N ILE A 234 -0.52 3.27 5.47
CA ILE A 234 0.20 3.64 4.24
C ILE A 234 0.26 2.43 3.29
N ASP A 235 0.64 1.26 3.80
CA ASP A 235 0.67 0.03 3.01
C ASP A 235 -0.74 -0.35 2.49
N ALA A 236 -1.77 -0.22 3.33
CA ALA A 236 -3.16 -0.47 2.96
C ALA A 236 -3.67 0.53 1.89
N ALA A 237 -3.28 1.81 1.97
CA ALA A 237 -3.61 2.82 0.97
C ALA A 237 -2.91 2.53 -0.37
N ALA A 238 -1.61 2.21 -0.34
CA ALA A 238 -0.85 1.85 -1.54
C ALA A 238 -1.45 0.61 -2.23
N ALA A 239 -1.89 -0.35 -1.43
CA ALA A 239 -2.60 -1.54 -1.86
C ALA A 239 -4.08 -1.33 -2.24
N GLN A 240 -4.59 -0.09 -2.19
CA GLN A 240 -5.99 0.26 -2.46
C GLN A 240 -6.98 -0.60 -1.62
N GLN A 241 -6.59 -0.92 -0.38
CA GLN A 241 -7.42 -1.61 0.60
C GLN A 241 -8.37 -0.68 1.34
N ILE A 242 -8.02 0.60 1.42
CA ILE A 242 -8.82 1.66 2.03
C ILE A 242 -9.06 2.78 1.01
N ASP A 243 -10.16 3.51 1.19
CA ASP A 243 -10.48 4.69 0.38
C ASP A 243 -9.93 5.96 1.05
N ILE A 244 -9.99 6.02 2.38
CA ILE A 244 -9.57 7.18 3.19
C ILE A 244 -8.73 6.69 4.37
N GLY A 245 -7.55 7.29 4.56
CA GLY A 245 -6.69 7.10 5.73
C GLY A 245 -6.54 8.39 6.54
N LEU A 246 -6.75 8.34 7.86
CA LEU A 246 -6.43 9.43 8.79
C LEU A 246 -5.22 9.02 9.65
N SER A 247 -4.05 9.47 9.26
CA SER A 247 -2.75 9.05 9.80
C SER A 247 -2.11 10.14 10.66
N VAL A 248 -1.21 9.75 11.56
CA VAL A 248 -0.34 10.69 12.32
C VAL A 248 1.08 10.77 11.76
N LEU A 249 1.35 10.08 10.65
CA LEU A 249 2.60 10.16 9.89
C LEU A 249 2.29 10.39 8.41
N PRO A 250 3.12 11.16 7.70
CA PRO A 250 3.00 11.28 6.25
C PRO A 250 3.37 9.95 5.56
N SER A 251 2.89 9.77 4.33
CA SER A 251 3.32 8.70 3.43
C SER A 251 4.54 9.12 2.62
N ASP A 252 5.48 8.20 2.43
CA ASP A 252 6.60 8.27 1.49
C ASP A 252 6.38 7.42 0.23
N ARG A 253 5.26 6.70 0.15
CA ARG A 253 4.90 5.83 -0.99
C ARG A 253 4.39 6.65 -2.19
N PRO A 254 4.87 6.41 -3.42
CA PRO A 254 4.42 7.14 -4.61
C PRO A 254 2.98 6.82 -5.03
N GLU A 255 2.43 5.67 -4.60
CA GLU A 255 1.06 5.22 -4.86
C GLU A 255 0.02 5.92 -3.97
N VAL A 256 0.46 6.68 -2.97
CA VAL A 256 -0.39 7.30 -1.95
C VAL A 256 -0.30 8.81 -2.03
N GLU A 257 -1.43 9.46 -2.26
CA GLU A 257 -1.59 10.89 -2.03
C GLU A 257 -1.63 11.16 -0.53
N CYS A 258 -0.86 12.14 -0.09
CA CYS A 258 -0.71 12.49 1.31
C CYS A 258 -0.83 14.01 1.49
N THR A 259 -1.84 14.45 2.25
CA THR A 259 -2.12 15.87 2.48
C THR A 259 -2.20 16.15 3.97
N LEU A 260 -1.49 17.14 4.47
CA LEU A 260 -1.61 17.59 5.86
C LEU A 260 -2.98 18.25 6.04
N LEU A 261 -3.81 17.71 6.92
CA LEU A 261 -5.12 18.29 7.25
C LEU A 261 -5.02 19.29 8.39
N HIS A 262 -4.25 18.96 9.42
CA HIS A 262 -4.14 19.79 10.61
C HIS A 262 -2.89 19.45 11.42
N SER A 263 -2.42 20.40 12.24
CA SER A 263 -1.36 20.18 13.22
C SER A 263 -1.87 20.61 14.59
N LEU A 264 -1.89 19.68 15.55
CA LEU A 264 -2.42 19.90 16.89
C LEU A 264 -1.29 20.01 17.90
N ARG A 265 -1.44 20.91 18.88
CA ARG A 265 -0.45 21.05 19.96
C ARG A 265 -0.72 20.03 21.06
N GLY A 266 0.33 19.35 21.48
CA GLY A 266 0.34 18.41 22.58
C GLY A 266 -0.06 19.04 23.91
N VAL A 267 -0.60 18.21 24.79
CA VAL A 267 -1.01 18.62 26.14
C VAL A 267 -0.29 17.79 27.18
N CYS A 268 -0.11 18.39 28.36
CA CYS A 268 0.35 17.69 29.55
C CYS A 268 -0.88 17.20 30.35
N ILE A 269 -0.86 15.94 30.74
CA ILE A 269 -1.86 15.36 31.65
C ILE A 269 -1.23 15.06 33.00
N LEU A 270 -1.96 15.43 34.05
CA LEU A 270 -1.53 15.41 35.43
C LEU A 270 -2.59 14.73 36.30
N PRO A 271 -2.24 14.04 37.39
CA PRO A 271 -3.22 13.60 38.37
C PRO A 271 -3.91 14.80 39.03
N LEU A 272 -5.16 14.61 39.45
CA LEU A 272 -5.88 15.59 40.26
C LEU A 272 -5.12 15.82 41.58
N GLY A 273 -4.91 17.08 41.94
CA GLY A 273 -4.14 17.46 43.14
C GLY A 273 -2.62 17.51 42.93
N HIS A 274 -2.10 17.20 41.74
CA HIS A 274 -0.69 17.40 41.44
C HIS A 274 -0.29 18.89 41.55
N PRO A 275 0.87 19.25 42.11
CA PRO A 275 1.28 20.65 42.26
C PRO A 275 1.25 21.46 40.95
N LEU A 276 1.70 20.85 39.85
CA LEU A 276 1.68 21.47 38.51
C LEU A 276 0.27 21.68 37.94
N ALA A 277 -0.76 21.06 38.53
CA ALA A 277 -2.14 21.23 38.06
C ALA A 277 -2.66 22.66 38.30
N ALA A 278 -2.07 23.40 39.23
CA ALA A 278 -2.40 24.80 39.48
C ALA A 278 -1.86 25.76 38.40
N GLN A 279 -0.91 25.32 37.58
CA GLN A 279 -0.35 26.13 36.51
C GLN A 279 -1.22 26.06 35.26
N GLU A 280 -1.34 27.14 34.50
CA GLU A 280 -2.04 27.13 33.19
C GLU A 280 -1.21 26.44 32.10
N THR A 281 0.11 26.57 32.19
CA THR A 281 1.08 26.01 31.24
C THR A 281 2.20 25.33 32.02
N VAL A 282 2.41 24.05 31.72
CA VAL A 282 3.50 23.23 32.27
C VAL A 282 4.66 23.26 31.30
N ARG A 283 5.84 23.68 31.78
CA ARG A 283 7.07 23.67 30.98
C ARG A 283 7.83 22.37 31.18
N ALA A 284 8.63 21.98 30.19
CA ALA A 284 9.53 20.83 30.32
C ALA A 284 10.43 20.91 31.58
N THR A 285 10.89 22.11 31.94
CA THR A 285 11.65 22.38 33.17
C THR A 285 10.89 22.06 34.46
N ASP A 286 9.57 22.27 34.47
CA ASP A 286 8.72 21.99 35.63
C ASP A 286 8.56 20.47 35.87
N MET A 287 8.83 19.67 34.82
CA MET A 287 8.72 18.22 34.81
C MET A 287 10.06 17.53 35.12
N ALA A 288 11.12 18.29 35.36
CA ALA A 288 12.43 17.75 35.72
C ALA A 288 12.31 16.88 36.98
N ASP A 289 12.90 15.68 36.90
CA ASP A 289 12.93 14.67 37.98
C ASP A 289 11.55 14.17 38.47
N GLN A 290 10.46 14.50 37.77
CA GLN A 290 9.12 13.99 38.05
C GLN A 290 8.97 12.55 37.50
N ASP A 291 8.04 11.81 38.10
CA ASP A 291 7.60 10.50 37.62
C ASP A 291 6.82 10.66 36.32
N PHE A 292 7.28 10.02 35.25
CA PHE A 292 6.74 10.17 33.90
C PHE A 292 6.13 8.86 33.39
N VAL A 293 4.91 8.93 32.89
CA VAL A 293 4.24 7.86 32.14
C VAL A 293 4.51 8.12 30.66
N SER A 294 5.39 7.32 30.06
CA SER A 294 5.89 7.55 28.71
C SER A 294 5.19 6.68 27.69
N LEU A 295 5.07 7.19 26.46
CA LEU A 295 4.74 6.35 25.31
C LEU A 295 5.95 5.50 24.92
N GLY A 296 5.66 4.36 24.29
CA GLY A 296 6.69 3.42 23.85
C GLY A 296 7.67 4.03 22.83
N PRO A 297 8.88 3.44 22.68
CA PRO A 297 9.97 3.99 21.87
C PRO A 297 9.68 4.03 20.37
N GLN A 298 8.64 3.33 19.91
CA GLN A 298 8.21 3.33 18.51
C GLN A 298 7.18 4.43 18.21
N ASP A 299 6.77 5.20 19.22
CA ASP A 299 5.82 6.30 19.09
C ASP A 299 6.55 7.62 18.76
N GLN A 300 6.08 8.34 17.74
CA GLN A 300 6.69 9.60 17.31
C GLN A 300 6.67 10.66 18.40
N THR A 301 5.66 10.65 19.26
CA THR A 301 5.53 11.58 20.38
C THR A 301 6.62 11.35 21.41
N ARG A 302 6.97 10.08 21.68
CA ARG A 302 8.08 9.74 22.57
C ARG A 302 9.36 10.41 22.11
N PHE A 303 9.69 10.28 20.82
CA PHE A 303 10.88 10.90 20.23
C PHE A 303 10.88 12.43 20.35
N MET A 304 9.75 13.09 20.06
CA MET A 304 9.65 14.55 20.18
C MET A 304 9.84 15.03 21.63
N VAL A 305 9.24 14.31 22.59
CA VAL A 305 9.32 14.65 24.01
C VAL A 305 10.70 14.30 24.58
N ASP A 306 11.36 13.22 24.15
CA ASP A 306 12.77 12.94 24.48
C ASP A 306 13.67 14.08 24.00
N ARG A 307 13.56 14.47 22.72
CA ARG A 307 14.38 15.55 22.13
C ARG A 307 14.27 16.86 22.90
N ILE A 308 13.07 17.24 23.34
CA ILE A 308 12.87 18.48 24.13
C ILE A 308 13.65 18.43 25.44
N PHE A 309 13.63 17.28 26.15
CA PHE A 309 14.31 17.13 27.42
C PHE A 309 15.83 17.07 27.22
N ASP A 310 16.31 16.30 26.25
CA ASP A 310 17.73 16.18 25.92
C ASP A 310 18.34 17.54 25.54
N GLN A 311 17.65 18.34 24.71
CA GLN A 311 18.10 19.67 24.30
C GLN A 311 18.22 20.66 25.47
N GLN A 312 17.46 20.44 26.55
CA GLN A 312 17.48 21.28 27.74
C GLN A 312 18.35 20.68 28.86
N GLY A 313 18.98 19.52 28.65
CA GLY A 313 19.75 18.81 29.66
C GLY A 313 18.90 18.33 30.85
N LEU A 314 17.61 18.08 30.62
CA LEU A 314 16.65 17.69 31.66
C LEU A 314 16.51 16.17 31.74
N SER A 315 16.36 15.69 32.96
CA SER A 315 16.10 14.27 33.24
C SER A 315 14.63 14.06 33.67
N ARG A 316 14.05 12.91 33.31
CA ARG A 316 12.72 12.47 33.77
C ARG A 316 12.75 11.02 34.23
N ARG A 317 11.96 10.68 35.25
CA ARG A 317 11.90 9.32 35.80
C ARG A 317 10.89 8.49 35.01
N LEU A 318 11.36 7.77 34.00
CA LEU A 318 10.54 6.90 33.15
C LEU A 318 10.12 5.62 33.89
N ARG A 319 9.15 5.74 34.80
CA ARG A 319 8.68 4.61 35.62
C ARG A 319 7.75 3.66 34.86
N ILE A 320 6.98 4.19 33.93
CA ILE A 320 5.96 3.43 33.21
C ILE A 320 6.08 3.75 31.72
N GLU A 321 6.07 2.69 30.92
CA GLU A 321 6.00 2.77 29.47
C GLU A 321 4.72 2.10 28.97
N VAL A 322 4.00 2.76 28.07
CA VAL A 322 2.75 2.26 27.51
C VAL A 322 2.70 2.38 25.99
N GLY A 323 1.99 1.46 25.34
CA GLY A 323 1.86 1.45 23.88
C GLY A 323 0.80 2.39 23.30
N GLN A 324 -0.05 3.00 24.13
CA GLN A 324 -1.15 3.88 23.72
C GLN A 324 -1.40 4.96 24.76
N ALA A 325 -1.74 6.18 24.30
CA ALA A 325 -2.05 7.32 25.16
C ALA A 325 -3.23 7.06 26.10
N GLU A 326 -4.23 6.29 25.67
CA GLU A 326 -5.37 5.88 26.51
C GLU A 326 -4.94 5.10 27.76
N THR A 327 -3.90 4.26 27.64
CA THR A 327 -3.33 3.57 28.80
C THR A 327 -2.56 4.55 29.68
N ALA A 328 -1.88 5.54 29.10
CA ALA A 328 -1.20 6.58 29.86
C ALA A 328 -2.20 7.36 30.72
N PHE A 329 -3.37 7.70 30.17
CA PHE A 329 -4.48 8.31 30.93
C PHE A 329 -4.81 7.51 32.18
N THR A 330 -5.00 6.20 32.09
CA THR A 330 -5.38 5.38 33.25
C THR A 330 -4.30 5.41 34.35
N PHE A 331 -3.01 5.36 33.98
CA PHE A 331 -1.92 5.45 34.94
C PHE A 331 -1.80 6.83 35.58
N VAL A 332 -1.98 7.90 34.80
CA VAL A 332 -1.95 9.27 35.28
C VAL A 332 -3.13 9.54 36.23
N ALA A 333 -4.35 9.07 35.91
CA ALA A 333 -5.50 9.15 36.82
C ALA A 333 -5.23 8.43 38.16
N ALA A 334 -4.48 7.33 38.13
CA ALA A 334 -4.08 6.58 39.32
C ALA A 334 -2.93 7.23 40.11
N GLY A 335 -2.40 8.38 39.67
CA GLY A 335 -1.31 9.09 40.34
C GLY A 335 0.08 8.52 40.07
N ALA A 336 0.26 7.71 39.03
CA ALA A 336 1.54 7.05 38.74
C ALA A 336 2.59 7.98 38.13
N GLY A 337 2.20 9.19 37.72
CA GLY A 337 3.09 10.19 37.13
C GLY A 337 2.34 11.16 36.23
N ILE A 338 3.10 11.89 35.42
CA ILE A 338 2.63 12.87 34.43
C ILE A 338 2.95 12.40 33.01
N ALA A 339 2.24 12.89 32.00
CA ALA A 339 2.50 12.52 30.60
C ALA A 339 2.25 13.67 29.62
N VAL A 340 2.94 13.64 28.47
CA VAL A 340 2.68 14.50 27.32
C VAL A 340 2.10 13.66 26.20
N ILE A 341 0.94 14.05 25.68
CA ILE A 341 0.13 13.25 24.74
C ILE A 341 -0.55 14.13 23.68
N ASP A 342 -1.15 13.47 22.69
CA ASP A 342 -1.98 14.14 21.69
C ASP A 342 -3.32 14.60 22.29
N PRO A 343 -3.85 15.77 21.85
CA PRO A 343 -5.12 16.25 22.35
C PRO A 343 -6.33 15.44 21.84
N VAL A 344 -6.18 14.62 20.80
CA VAL A 344 -7.26 13.75 20.30
C VAL A 344 -7.57 12.65 21.31
N SER A 345 -6.55 12.03 21.90
CA SER A 345 -6.68 11.06 22.98
C SER A 345 -7.22 11.70 24.26
N ALA A 346 -6.90 12.98 24.49
CA ALA A 346 -7.43 13.76 25.61
C ALA A 346 -8.88 14.19 25.42
N TYR A 347 -9.32 14.34 24.17
CA TYR A 347 -10.69 14.69 23.84
C TYR A 347 -11.65 13.66 24.42
N ASN A 348 -12.60 14.15 25.22
CA ASN A 348 -13.61 13.35 25.89
C ASN A 348 -13.04 12.28 26.87
N ASN A 349 -11.75 12.37 27.24
CA ASN A 349 -11.14 11.57 28.31
C ASN A 349 -10.81 12.46 29.52
N ARG A 350 -11.81 13.24 29.96
CA ARG A 350 -11.72 14.12 31.13
C ARG A 350 -12.29 13.41 32.36
N GLY A 351 -11.97 12.12 32.52
CA GLY A 351 -12.47 11.32 33.64
C GLY A 351 -12.09 11.92 34.99
N ALA A 352 -12.80 11.50 36.04
CA ALA A 352 -12.49 11.91 37.41
C ALA A 352 -11.02 11.57 37.73
N GLY A 353 -10.25 12.58 38.16
CA GLY A 353 -8.87 12.39 38.61
C GLY A 353 -7.76 12.90 37.69
N ILE A 354 -8.05 13.60 36.58
CA ILE A 354 -7.02 14.17 35.68
C ILE A 354 -7.23 15.67 35.45
N VAL A 355 -6.10 16.37 35.34
CA VAL A 355 -6.02 17.77 34.90
C VAL A 355 -5.21 17.84 33.61
N ILE A 356 -5.73 18.58 32.63
CA ILE A 356 -5.09 18.80 31.33
C ILE A 356 -4.54 20.23 31.31
N ARG A 357 -3.27 20.40 30.93
CA ARG A 357 -2.59 21.70 30.80
C ARG A 357 -1.84 21.85 29.49
N ARG A 358 -1.61 23.09 29.10
CA ARG A 358 -0.71 23.39 27.97
C ARG A 358 0.69 22.87 28.30
N PHE A 359 1.38 22.35 27.31
CA PHE A 359 2.76 21.91 27.44
C PHE A 359 3.68 22.78 26.58
N GLU A 360 4.79 23.24 27.16
CA GLU A 360 5.82 24.00 26.45
C GLU A 360 7.23 23.43 26.69
N PRO A 361 8.10 23.36 25.66
CA PRO A 361 7.85 23.71 24.26
C PRO A 361 6.80 22.83 23.57
N ALA A 362 6.06 23.42 22.63
CA ALA A 362 5.01 22.72 21.89
C ALA A 362 5.51 21.46 21.16
N VAL A 363 4.83 20.34 21.42
CA VAL A 363 4.92 19.13 20.61
C VAL A 363 3.78 19.16 19.60
N HIS A 364 4.06 18.94 18.32
CA HIS A 364 3.06 19.02 17.25
C HIS A 364 2.64 17.61 16.80
N PHE A 365 1.33 17.43 16.64
CA PHE A 365 0.69 16.19 16.24
C PHE A 365 -0.05 16.44 14.93
N ASP A 366 0.59 16.02 13.85
CA ASP A 366 0.06 16.23 12.51
C ASP A 366 -0.96 15.15 12.17
N ILE A 367 -2.10 15.56 11.62
CA ILE A 367 -3.12 14.67 11.06
C ILE A 367 -3.02 14.74 9.54
N TRP A 368 -2.70 13.62 8.93
CA TRP A 368 -2.53 13.45 7.49
C TRP A 368 -3.71 12.70 6.90
N LEU A 369 -4.21 13.19 5.77
CA LEU A 369 -5.10 12.46 4.88
C LEU A 369 -4.26 11.60 3.93
N LEU A 370 -4.47 10.29 3.97
CA LEU A 370 -3.89 9.34 3.03
C LEU A 370 -4.97 8.85 2.07
N ARG A 371 -4.66 8.83 0.77
CA ARG A 371 -5.54 8.34 -0.29
C ARG A 371 -4.76 7.55 -1.31
N PRO A 372 -5.32 6.49 -1.90
CA PRO A 372 -4.73 5.90 -3.09
C PRO A 372 -4.77 6.89 -4.26
N LYS A 373 -3.66 7.03 -4.99
CA LYS A 373 -3.54 7.95 -6.13
C LYS A 373 -4.39 7.53 -7.34
N VAL A 374 -4.66 6.23 -7.46
CA VAL A 374 -5.64 5.71 -8.42
C VAL A 374 -7.03 5.88 -7.79
N VAL A 375 -7.61 7.06 -7.98
CA VAL A 375 -8.93 7.39 -7.45
C VAL A 375 -9.98 6.63 -8.24
N ARG A 376 -10.84 5.89 -7.53
CA ARG A 376 -12.06 5.36 -8.15
C ARG A 376 -13.01 6.55 -8.37
N PRO A 377 -13.55 6.77 -9.57
CA PRO A 377 -14.44 7.90 -9.84
C PRO A 377 -15.80 7.65 -9.18
N PHE A 378 -15.89 7.90 -7.88
CA PHE A 378 -17.10 7.71 -7.08
C PHE A 378 -17.40 8.96 -6.25
N ASN A 379 -18.52 9.61 -6.56
CA ASN A 379 -18.99 10.84 -5.92
C ASN A 379 -19.15 10.73 -4.38
N LEU A 380 -19.26 9.51 -3.84
CA LEU A 380 -19.39 9.28 -2.39
C LEU A 380 -18.09 9.56 -1.62
N ILE A 381 -16.94 9.21 -2.19
CA ILE A 381 -15.64 9.39 -1.53
C ILE A 381 -15.36 10.89 -1.38
N ASP A 382 -15.55 11.66 -2.45
CA ASP A 382 -15.34 13.12 -2.42
C ASP A 382 -16.33 13.80 -1.46
N ALA A 383 -17.62 13.43 -1.49
CA ALA A 383 -18.60 13.96 -0.54
C ALA A 383 -18.26 13.61 0.93
N ALA A 384 -17.75 12.40 1.18
CA ALA A 384 -17.31 12.00 2.52
C ALA A 384 -16.06 12.76 2.95
N LEU A 385 -15.12 12.99 2.03
CA LEU A 385 -13.90 13.76 2.28
C LEU A 385 -14.21 15.20 2.66
N ASP A 386 -15.06 15.88 1.89
CA ASP A 386 -15.47 17.25 2.19
C ASP A 386 -16.10 17.33 3.59
N PHE A 387 -16.96 16.37 3.91
CA PHE A 387 -17.59 16.27 5.22
C PHE A 387 -16.59 16.01 6.35
N ILE A 388 -15.64 15.09 6.14
CA ILE A 388 -14.59 14.76 7.11
C ILE A 388 -13.69 15.96 7.35
N VAL A 389 -13.22 16.63 6.30
CA VAL A 389 -12.32 17.79 6.40
C VAL A 389 -12.99 18.93 7.15
N GLU A 390 -14.25 19.23 6.84
CA GLU A 390 -15.00 20.28 7.53
C GLU A 390 -15.19 19.97 9.02
N ARG A 391 -15.60 18.74 9.36
CA ARG A 391 -15.78 18.34 10.76
C ARG A 391 -14.47 18.22 11.53
N LEU A 392 -13.38 17.82 10.90
CA LEU A 392 -12.06 17.76 11.52
C LEU A 392 -11.56 19.15 11.92
N LYS A 393 -11.83 20.19 11.12
CA LYS A 393 -11.50 21.58 11.50
C LYS A 393 -12.25 22.00 12.77
N GLN A 394 -13.54 21.68 12.86
CA GLN A 394 -14.34 21.97 14.07
C GLN A 394 -13.81 21.21 15.29
N PHE A 395 -13.43 19.95 15.11
CA PHE A 395 -12.82 19.13 16.15
C PHE A 395 -11.48 19.68 16.63
N ALA A 396 -10.65 20.20 15.72
CA ALA A 396 -9.36 20.78 16.06
C ALA A 396 -9.50 22.00 16.98
N VAL A 397 -10.47 22.88 16.70
CA VAL A 397 -10.78 24.03 17.58
C VAL A 397 -11.16 23.58 18.99
N LEU A 398 -11.92 22.47 19.12
CA LEU A 398 -12.26 21.91 20.42
C LEU A 398 -11.02 21.37 21.16
N CYS A 399 -10.11 20.72 20.44
CA CYS A 399 -8.85 20.22 20.99
C CYS A 399 -7.96 21.33 21.54
N GLU A 400 -7.87 22.46 20.84
CA GLU A 400 -7.08 23.63 21.27
C GLU A 400 -7.62 24.25 22.56
N ALA A 401 -8.93 24.21 22.78
CA ALA A 401 -9.57 24.73 23.98
C ALA A 401 -9.45 23.80 25.20
N LEU A 402 -9.06 22.52 25.02
CA LEU A 402 -9.05 21.52 26.10
C LEU A 402 -8.31 21.93 27.39
N PRO A 403 -7.14 22.61 27.34
CA PRO A 403 -6.41 23.03 28.53
C PRO A 403 -7.16 24.08 29.38
N ASP A 404 -8.04 24.87 28.76
CA ASP A 404 -8.76 25.97 29.41
C ASP A 404 -10.10 25.55 30.01
N LEU A 405 -10.59 24.37 29.65
CA LEU A 405 -11.89 23.90 30.14
C LEU A 405 -11.79 23.44 31.61
N PRO A 406 -12.80 23.71 32.45
CA PRO A 406 -12.81 23.25 33.84
C PRO A 406 -12.81 21.73 33.93
N VAL A 407 -12.20 21.14 34.96
CA VAL A 407 -12.25 19.69 35.20
C VAL A 407 -13.70 19.32 35.48
N PRO A 408 -14.31 18.40 34.71
CA PRO A 408 -15.72 18.08 34.91
C PRO A 408 -15.91 17.24 36.19
N ASP A 409 -16.95 17.56 36.98
CA ASP A 409 -17.29 16.85 38.22
C ASP A 409 -17.72 15.38 38.00
N ARG A 410 -18.04 15.01 36.75
CA ARG A 410 -18.37 13.65 36.29
C ARG A 410 -17.83 13.42 34.87
N PRO A 411 -17.53 12.16 34.48
CA PRO A 411 -17.14 11.86 33.10
C PRO A 411 -18.25 12.36 32.15
N PRO A 412 -17.91 13.20 31.15
CA PRO A 412 -18.92 13.71 30.24
C PRO A 412 -19.56 12.57 29.45
N LEU A 413 -20.88 12.49 29.46
CA LEU A 413 -21.62 11.74 28.44
C LEU A 413 -21.44 12.48 27.11
N LEU A 414 -21.12 11.72 26.06
CA LEU A 414 -20.70 12.14 24.71
C LEU A 414 -21.50 13.29 24.07
N SER A 415 -22.73 13.56 24.51
CA SER A 415 -23.60 14.62 23.97
C SER A 415 -23.49 15.97 24.69
N GLU A 416 -23.08 16.01 25.96
CA GLU A 416 -23.21 17.23 26.77
C GLU A 416 -22.08 18.24 26.55
N THR A 417 -20.84 17.78 26.39
CA THR A 417 -19.69 18.69 26.14
C THR A 417 -19.81 19.40 24.79
N PHE A 418 -20.34 18.70 23.77
CA PHE A 418 -20.62 19.25 22.45
C PHE A 418 -21.71 20.33 22.50
N LEU A 419 -22.83 20.07 23.18
CA LEU A 419 -23.93 21.04 23.32
C LEU A 419 -23.54 22.24 24.18
N HIS A 420 -22.73 22.05 25.22
CA HIS A 420 -22.33 23.13 26.12
C HIS A 420 -21.31 24.09 25.47
N LEU A 421 -20.44 23.59 24.58
CA LEU A 421 -19.47 24.41 23.86
C LEU A 421 -20.09 25.12 22.64
N LEU A 422 -21.00 24.47 21.91
CA LEU A 422 -21.77 25.12 20.84
C LEU A 422 -22.69 26.23 21.36
N ARG A 423 -23.30 26.06 22.55
CA ARG A 423 -24.11 27.11 23.18
C ARG A 423 -23.27 28.32 23.61
N ARG A 424 -21.99 28.15 23.90
CA ARG A 424 -21.09 29.25 24.28
C ARG A 424 -20.59 30.06 23.07
N GLN A 425 -20.44 29.44 21.90
CA GLN A 425 -20.05 30.17 20.68
C GLN A 425 -21.19 30.99 20.05
N ASN A 426 -22.46 30.64 20.33
CA ASN A 426 -23.62 31.40 19.85
C ASN A 426 -24.02 32.57 20.76
N HIS A 427 -23.31 32.80 21.88
CA HIS A 427 -23.53 33.91 22.81
C HIS A 427 -22.21 34.64 23.10
N ALA A 428 -21.72 35.36 22.10
CA ALA A 428 -20.89 36.54 22.31
C ALA A 428 -21.55 37.70 21.53
N PRO A 429 -21.73 38.89 22.14
CA PRO A 429 -22.47 40.01 21.57
C PRO A 429 -21.83 40.62 20.32
#